data_AF-A0A914C6U2-F1
#
_entry.id   AF-A0A914C6U2-F1
#
_cell.length_a   1.000
_cell.length_b   1.000
_cell.length_c   1.000
_cell.angle_alpha   90.00
_cell.angle_beta   90.00
_cell.angle_gamma   90.00
#
_symmetry.space_group_name_H-M   'P 1'
#
loop_
_entity.id
_entity.type
_entity.pdbx_description
1 polymer ?
#
loop_
_entity_poly.entity_id
_entity_poly.type
_entity_poly.pdbx_seq_one_letter_code
_entity_poly.pdbx_strand_id
1 'polypeptide(L)'
;MLTSALTLGVGLVQILMGILNLSFFTTYLSGQLIAVCYLFITSIGKDYAKKHKYKIDPRQEYYASGIMEFFSSFFPVFPTGACLSRSTVCDAAGVRTQFYTFFSCGLLLVVILWLGPLLESLPMCTLAAIVIVGIKDLFLQAKQLPYLWKVSKFDFTIFVVSYIFTIISDVTIGLSVGLLFTIVTVVLREQWPAFNILGTTPAKDVFKPKFAYHGLEDVAVDFTLLKFDCPLHFANASKFLDEITKHIHESHKATSVVCNDTNEKEDKQNEKTVKFAIMPKIILDCSAISYADIMGIEALREAYLLSLEEKVELIFVDISEKVLDMLNATDFFAHVRPAAIFPNIMRAINCKLYANAYAPGIRRKSLH
;
A
#
# COMPACT_ATOMS: atom_id res chain seq x y z
N MET A 1 -50.15 22.41 -1.95
CA MET A 1 -50.03 22.62 -0.48
C MET A 1 -50.48 21.41 0.32
N LEU A 2 -51.64 20.80 0.01
CA LEU A 2 -52.08 19.59 0.71
C LEU A 2 -51.14 18.38 0.49
N THR A 3 -50.59 18.25 -0.72
CA THR A 3 -49.62 17.20 -1.10
C THR A 3 -48.28 17.33 -0.37
N SER A 4 -47.76 18.55 -0.20
CA SER A 4 -46.50 18.81 0.51
C SER A 4 -46.61 18.62 2.03
N ALA A 5 -47.76 18.95 2.62
CA ALA A 5 -48.04 18.64 4.03
C ALA A 5 -48.19 17.12 4.27
N LEU A 6 -48.82 16.40 3.32
CA LEU A 6 -48.90 14.94 3.37
C LEU A 6 -47.51 14.29 3.27
N THR A 7 -46.64 14.75 2.36
CA THR A 7 -45.28 14.18 2.23
C THR A 7 -44.43 14.38 3.47
N LEU A 8 -44.59 15.52 4.17
CA LEU A 8 -43.90 15.77 5.43
C LEU A 8 -44.42 14.85 6.54
N GLY A 9 -45.73 14.61 6.57
CA GLY A 9 -46.35 13.63 7.48
C GLY A 9 -45.87 12.20 7.24
N VAL A 10 -45.75 11.79 5.98
CA VAL A 10 -45.20 10.49 5.58
C VAL A 10 -43.72 10.37 5.98
N GLY A 11 -42.92 11.42 5.77
CA GLY A 11 -41.51 11.44 6.20
C GLY A 11 -41.35 11.33 7.72
N LEU A 12 -42.19 12.02 8.50
CA LEU A 12 -42.16 11.94 9.96
C LEU A 12 -42.55 10.54 10.47
N VAL A 13 -43.54 9.90 9.83
CA VAL A 13 -43.94 8.52 10.11
C VAL A 13 -42.84 7.52 9.72
N GLN A 14 -42.12 7.74 8.61
CA GLN A 14 -40.97 6.93 8.21
C GLN A 14 -39.80 7.05 9.18
N ILE A 15 -39.50 8.25 9.68
CA ILE A 15 -38.47 8.48 10.71
C ILE A 15 -38.87 7.75 12.00
N LEU A 16 -40.13 7.88 12.44
CA LEU A 16 -40.63 7.21 13.64
C LEU A 16 -40.57 5.68 13.51
N MET A 17 -40.99 5.14 12.36
CA MET A 17 -40.90 3.72 12.03
C MET A 17 -39.44 3.23 11.96
N GLY A 18 -38.53 4.03 11.43
CA GLY A 18 -37.09 3.72 11.37
C GLY A 18 -36.44 3.66 12.75
N ILE A 19 -36.82 4.58 13.65
CA ILE A 19 -36.34 4.61 15.05
C ILE A 19 -36.90 3.43 15.86
N LEU A 20 -38.16 3.04 15.63
CA LEU A 20 -38.85 1.98 16.38
C LEU A 20 -38.52 0.56 15.90
N ASN A 21 -37.99 0.40 14.68
CA ASN A 21 -37.66 -0.91 14.14
C ASN A 21 -36.24 -1.34 14.54
N LEU A 22 -36.09 -2.21 15.54
CA LEU A 22 -34.77 -2.71 15.96
C LEU A 22 -34.04 -3.52 14.86
N SER A 23 -34.77 -4.04 13.87
CA SER A 23 -34.19 -4.68 12.67
C SER A 23 -33.57 -3.67 11.70
N PHE A 24 -33.83 -2.36 11.87
CA PHE A 24 -33.14 -1.29 11.16
C PHE A 24 -31.63 -1.32 11.45
N PHE A 25 -31.24 -1.60 12.69
CA PHE A 25 -29.83 -1.66 13.06
C PHE A 25 -29.13 -2.81 12.32
N THR A 26 -29.70 -4.02 12.25
CA THR A 26 -29.05 -5.16 11.55
C THR A 26 -29.14 -5.09 10.02
N THR A 27 -30.21 -4.53 9.45
CA THR A 27 -30.38 -4.41 7.98
C THR A 27 -29.74 -3.15 7.39
N TYR A 28 -29.47 -2.09 8.17
CA TYR A 28 -28.80 -0.86 7.71
C TYR A 28 -27.41 -0.61 8.34
N LEU A 29 -26.97 -1.36 9.37
CA LEU A 29 -25.54 -1.43 9.74
C LEU A 29 -24.68 -1.97 8.59
N SER A 30 -25.29 -2.64 7.60
CA SER A 30 -24.73 -2.90 6.27
C SER A 30 -24.67 -1.62 5.41
N GLY A 31 -24.21 -0.50 5.98
CA GLY A 31 -24.12 0.84 5.38
C GLY A 31 -23.13 0.96 4.22
N GLN A 32 -22.98 -0.09 3.41
CA GLN A 32 -22.16 -0.12 2.21
C GLN A 32 -22.64 0.93 1.21
N LEU A 33 -23.95 1.11 1.04
CA LEU A 33 -24.51 2.07 0.07
C LEU A 33 -24.09 3.51 0.38
N ILE A 34 -24.11 3.92 1.64
CA ILE A 34 -23.68 5.25 2.08
C ILE A 34 -22.19 5.44 1.83
N ALA A 35 -21.38 4.42 2.16
CA ALA A 35 -19.95 4.44 1.86
C ALA A 35 -19.70 4.53 0.34
N VAL A 36 -20.45 3.80 -0.50
CA VAL A 36 -20.36 3.90 -1.96
C VAL A 36 -20.71 5.30 -2.44
N CYS A 37 -21.83 5.86 -1.99
CA CYS A 37 -22.27 7.20 -2.40
C CYS A 37 -21.23 8.26 -2.05
N TYR A 38 -20.70 8.23 -0.83
CA TYR A 38 -19.64 9.15 -0.40
C TYR A 38 -18.34 8.96 -1.19
N LEU A 39 -17.91 7.71 -1.41
CA LEU A 39 -16.73 7.41 -2.23
C LEU A 39 -16.91 7.91 -3.66
N PHE A 40 -18.11 7.77 -4.22
CA PHE A 40 -18.43 8.25 -5.56
C PHE A 40 -18.41 9.78 -5.64
N ILE A 41 -19.01 10.48 -4.66
CA ILE A 41 -18.94 11.95 -4.53
C ILE A 41 -17.49 12.42 -4.45
N THR A 42 -16.70 11.83 -3.57
CA THR A 42 -15.29 12.21 -3.37
C THR A 42 -14.43 11.89 -4.60
N SER A 43 -14.69 10.77 -5.28
CA SER A 43 -13.97 10.37 -6.49
C SER A 43 -14.19 11.38 -7.62
N ILE A 44 -15.46 11.69 -7.93
CA ILE A 44 -15.82 12.69 -8.94
C ILE A 44 -15.28 14.07 -8.52
N GLY A 45 -15.40 14.44 -7.25
CA GLY A 45 -14.85 15.68 -6.72
C GLY A 45 -13.35 15.80 -6.99
N LYS A 46 -12.58 14.76 -6.69
CA LYS A 46 -11.12 14.74 -6.93
C LYS A 46 -10.77 14.88 -8.41
N ASP A 47 -11.54 14.29 -9.31
CA ASP A 47 -11.34 14.44 -10.75
C ASP A 47 -11.51 15.91 -11.19
N TYR A 48 -12.57 16.59 -10.73
CA TYR A 48 -12.78 18.02 -11.02
C TYR A 48 -11.76 18.92 -10.32
N ALA A 49 -11.33 18.58 -9.10
CA ALA A 49 -10.27 19.27 -8.38
C ALA A 49 -8.95 19.23 -9.14
N LYS A 50 -8.61 18.07 -9.71
CA LYS A 50 -7.45 17.89 -10.57
C LYS A 50 -7.59 18.69 -11.87
N LYS A 51 -8.76 18.66 -12.51
CA LYS A 51 -9.03 19.37 -13.77
C LYS A 51 -8.91 20.89 -13.61
N HIS A 52 -9.46 21.45 -12.53
CA HIS A 52 -9.52 22.89 -12.27
C HIS A 52 -8.47 23.40 -11.28
N LYS A 53 -7.55 22.53 -10.84
CA LYS A 53 -6.41 22.85 -9.96
C LYS A 53 -6.81 23.48 -8.63
N TYR A 54 -7.91 23.03 -8.03
CA TYR A 54 -8.29 23.39 -6.65
C TYR A 54 -8.06 22.21 -5.70
N LYS A 55 -8.08 22.47 -4.39
CA LYS A 55 -7.96 21.45 -3.34
C LYS A 55 -9.35 21.11 -2.79
N ILE A 56 -9.58 19.82 -2.54
CA ILE A 56 -10.75 19.32 -1.83
C ILE A 56 -10.31 18.86 -0.44
N ASP A 57 -11.08 19.21 0.59
CA ASP A 57 -10.97 18.57 1.92
C ASP A 57 -12.00 17.43 2.01
N PRO A 58 -11.57 16.16 2.03
CA PRO A 58 -12.49 15.03 2.14
C PRO A 58 -13.36 15.08 3.40
N ARG A 59 -12.86 15.67 4.50
CA ARG A 59 -13.64 15.80 5.74
C ARG A 59 -14.83 16.73 5.55
N GLN A 60 -14.64 17.81 4.81
CA GLN A 60 -15.71 18.76 4.51
C GLN A 60 -16.77 18.11 3.61
N GLU A 61 -16.36 17.36 2.59
CA GLU A 61 -17.29 16.61 1.72
C GLU A 61 -18.07 15.54 2.50
N TYR A 62 -17.44 14.90 3.47
CA TYR A 62 -18.09 13.92 4.34
C TYR A 62 -19.17 14.58 5.21
N TYR A 63 -18.86 15.69 5.88
CA TYR A 63 -19.86 16.44 6.66
C TYR A 63 -20.98 17.00 5.78
N ALA A 64 -20.64 17.55 4.60
CA ALA A 64 -21.64 18.07 3.66
C ALA A 64 -22.59 16.97 3.19
N SER A 65 -22.06 15.79 2.85
CA SER A 65 -22.87 14.63 2.46
C SER A 65 -23.76 14.15 3.60
N GLY A 66 -23.25 14.08 4.83
CA GLY A 66 -24.03 13.70 6.00
C GLY A 66 -25.18 14.66 6.30
N ILE A 67 -24.93 15.97 6.23
CA ILE A 67 -25.96 17.00 6.41
C ILE A 67 -27.01 16.91 5.30
N MET A 68 -26.59 16.73 4.05
CA MET A 68 -27.47 16.56 2.90
C MET A 68 -28.41 15.37 3.09
N GLU A 69 -27.87 14.18 3.41
CA GLU A 69 -28.67 12.98 3.62
C GLU A 69 -29.59 13.09 4.84
N PHE A 70 -29.15 13.76 5.91
CA PHE A 70 -29.99 14.04 7.07
C PHE A 70 -31.23 14.84 6.67
N PHE A 71 -31.07 15.94 5.92
CA PHE A 71 -32.20 16.74 5.44
C PHE A 71 -33.06 15.99 4.41
N SER A 72 -32.43 15.19 3.54
CA SER A 72 -33.12 14.34 2.57
C SER A 72 -34.04 13.31 3.26
N SER A 73 -33.65 12.77 4.41
CA SER A 73 -34.44 11.75 5.13
C SER A 73 -35.84 12.21 5.59
N PHE A 74 -36.08 13.52 5.69
CA PHE A 74 -37.41 14.08 5.98
C PHE A 74 -38.38 14.02 4.79
N PHE A 75 -37.86 13.68 3.61
CA PHE A 75 -38.62 13.57 2.37
C PHE A 75 -38.54 12.14 1.83
N PRO A 76 -39.54 11.67 1.07
CA PRO A 76 -39.53 10.34 0.47
C PRO A 76 -38.58 10.30 -0.75
N VAL A 77 -37.28 10.41 -0.49
CA VAL A 77 -36.22 10.40 -1.50
C VAL A 77 -35.24 9.26 -1.27
N PHE A 78 -34.67 8.74 -2.35
CA PHE A 78 -33.58 7.77 -2.27
C PHE A 78 -32.28 8.45 -1.84
N PRO A 79 -31.33 7.70 -1.22
CA PRO A 79 -30.00 8.22 -0.91
C PRO A 79 -29.38 8.87 -2.15
N THR A 80 -28.91 10.10 -1.97
CA THR A 80 -28.40 10.90 -3.06
C THR A 80 -26.91 10.66 -3.28
N GLY A 81 -26.48 10.84 -4.52
CA GLY A 81 -25.08 10.66 -4.92
C GLY A 81 -24.67 11.69 -5.94
N ALA A 82 -23.37 11.77 -6.20
CA ALA A 82 -22.85 12.57 -7.32
C ALA A 82 -23.30 11.96 -8.65
N CYS A 83 -23.53 12.81 -9.65
CA CYS A 83 -23.92 12.37 -10.99
C CYS A 83 -22.90 12.89 -12.00
N LEU A 84 -22.06 11.99 -12.53
CA LEU A 84 -21.00 12.34 -13.47
C LEU A 84 -21.55 13.07 -14.70
N SER A 85 -22.61 12.55 -15.32
CA SER A 85 -23.21 13.14 -16.52
C SER A 85 -23.67 14.58 -16.30
N ARG A 86 -24.40 14.86 -15.21
CA ARG A 86 -24.86 16.23 -14.88
C ARG A 86 -23.69 17.16 -14.59
N SER A 87 -22.70 16.71 -13.82
CA SER A 87 -21.51 17.52 -13.51
C SER A 87 -20.72 17.85 -14.77
N THR A 88 -20.56 16.91 -15.71
CA THR A 88 -19.84 17.13 -16.97
C THR A 88 -20.52 18.16 -17.84
N VAL A 89 -21.85 18.13 -17.93
CA VAL A 89 -22.61 19.13 -18.68
C VAL A 89 -22.51 20.52 -18.01
N CYS A 90 -22.61 20.60 -16.69
CA CYS A 90 -22.47 21.86 -15.97
C CYS A 90 -21.07 22.47 -16.14
N ASP A 91 -20.04 21.62 -16.08
CA ASP A 91 -18.66 22.01 -16.31
C ASP A 91 -18.42 22.49 -17.75
N ALA A 92 -18.97 21.78 -18.74
CA ALA A 92 -18.92 22.17 -20.15
C ALA A 92 -19.67 23.49 -20.42
N ALA A 93 -20.75 23.76 -19.67
CA ALA A 93 -21.47 25.04 -19.69
C ALA A 93 -20.71 26.19 -19.00
N GLY A 94 -19.55 25.92 -18.38
CA GLY A 94 -18.71 26.93 -17.74
C GLY A 94 -19.17 27.34 -16.34
N VAL A 95 -19.97 26.52 -15.65
CA VAL A 95 -20.40 26.79 -14.28
C VAL A 95 -19.21 26.72 -13.33
N ARG A 96 -18.97 27.80 -12.58
CA ARG A 96 -17.86 27.90 -11.61
C ARG A 96 -18.28 27.96 -10.15
N THR A 97 -19.58 28.13 -9.88
CA THR A 97 -20.10 28.36 -8.53
C THR A 97 -21.30 27.45 -8.25
N GLN A 98 -21.43 27.00 -7.00
CA GLN A 98 -22.57 26.19 -6.53
C GLN A 98 -23.92 26.93 -6.59
N PHE A 99 -23.91 28.24 -6.83
CA PHE A 99 -25.12 29.04 -6.99
C PHE A 99 -26.01 28.56 -8.16
N TYR A 100 -25.42 27.93 -9.18
CA TYR A 100 -26.17 27.29 -10.27
C TYR A 100 -27.21 26.27 -9.76
N THR A 101 -26.92 25.58 -8.66
CA THR A 101 -27.81 24.57 -8.09
C THR A 101 -29.16 25.17 -7.68
N PHE A 102 -29.20 26.43 -7.21
CA PHE A 102 -30.47 27.10 -6.90
C PHE A 102 -31.34 27.30 -8.14
N PHE A 103 -30.76 27.74 -9.25
CA PHE A 103 -31.48 27.88 -10.52
C PHE A 103 -31.93 26.53 -11.06
N SER A 104 -31.05 25.51 -11.01
CA SER A 104 -31.37 24.15 -11.46
C SER A 104 -32.53 23.54 -10.66
N CYS A 105 -32.53 23.70 -9.33
CA CYS A 105 -33.61 23.23 -8.47
C CYS A 105 -34.92 23.99 -8.72
N GLY A 106 -34.84 25.32 -8.92
CA GLY A 106 -36.01 26.14 -9.25
C GLY A 106 -36.65 25.72 -10.58
N LEU A 107 -35.84 25.52 -11.62
CA LEU A 107 -36.31 25.02 -12.91
C LEU A 107 -36.95 23.62 -12.78
N LEU A 108 -36.31 22.72 -12.04
CA LEU A 108 -36.82 21.37 -11.81
C LEU A 108 -38.19 21.40 -11.12
N LEU A 109 -38.37 22.29 -10.13
CA LEU A 109 -39.64 22.47 -9.43
C LEU A 109 -40.74 22.97 -10.38
N VAL A 110 -40.43 23.94 -11.24
CA VAL A 110 -41.37 24.43 -12.26
C VAL A 110 -41.76 23.32 -13.24
N VAL A 111 -40.79 22.54 -13.72
CA VAL A 111 -41.04 21.41 -14.63
C VAL A 111 -41.96 20.38 -13.98
N ILE A 112 -41.71 20.00 -12.73
CA ILE A 112 -42.53 18.99 -12.04
C ILE A 112 -43.97 19.52 -11.81
N LEU A 113 -44.13 20.77 -11.37
CA LEU A 113 -45.45 21.32 -11.04
C LEU A 113 -46.31 21.65 -12.27
N TRP A 114 -45.70 22.15 -13.35
CA TRP A 114 -46.44 22.67 -14.51
C TRP A 114 -46.34 21.77 -15.74
N LEU A 115 -45.16 21.20 -16.01
CA LEU A 115 -44.94 20.31 -17.17
C LEU A 115 -45.17 18.83 -16.83
N GLY A 116 -45.36 18.48 -15.56
CA GLY A 116 -45.64 17.10 -15.11
C GLY A 116 -46.73 16.38 -15.91
N PRO A 117 -47.92 16.98 -16.13
CA PRO A 117 -49.00 16.34 -16.92
C PRO A 117 -48.61 16.08 -18.38
N LEU A 118 -47.71 16.89 -18.95
CA LEU A 118 -47.22 16.71 -20.32
C LEU A 118 -46.24 15.55 -20.42
N LEU A 119 -45.53 15.25 -19.34
CA LEU A 119 -44.55 14.16 -19.25
C LEU A 119 -45.20 12.82 -18.91
N GLU A 120 -46.45 12.78 -18.47
CA GLU A 120 -47.16 11.54 -18.12
C GLU A 120 -47.32 10.60 -19.33
N SER A 121 -47.49 11.17 -20.53
CA SER A 121 -47.65 10.40 -21.77
C SER A 121 -46.33 9.89 -22.37
N LEU A 122 -45.19 10.04 -21.69
CA LEU A 122 -43.90 9.62 -22.25
C LEU A 122 -43.78 8.09 -22.32
N PRO A 123 -43.43 7.52 -23.49
CA PRO A 123 -43.18 6.09 -23.60
C PRO A 123 -41.94 5.66 -22.81
N MET A 124 -42.02 4.50 -22.16
CA MET A 124 -40.88 3.88 -21.44
C MET A 124 -39.66 3.65 -22.35
N CYS A 125 -39.87 3.44 -23.65
CA CYS A 125 -38.81 3.29 -24.65
C CYS A 125 -37.90 4.54 -24.73
N THR A 126 -38.49 5.74 -24.64
CA THR A 126 -37.73 6.99 -24.69
C THR A 126 -36.87 7.16 -23.44
N LEU A 127 -37.41 6.79 -22.27
CA LEU A 127 -36.65 6.84 -21.01
C LEU A 127 -35.48 5.84 -21.02
N ALA A 128 -35.71 4.62 -21.51
CA ALA A 128 -34.65 3.61 -21.67
C ALA A 128 -33.54 4.08 -22.61
N ALA A 129 -33.89 4.72 -23.73
CA ALA A 129 -32.90 5.28 -24.67
C ALA A 129 -32.02 6.35 -24.00
N ILE A 130 -32.60 7.24 -23.20
CA ILE A 130 -31.86 8.26 -22.45
C ILE A 130 -30.87 7.61 -21.46
N VAL A 131 -31.30 6.55 -20.75
CA VAL A 131 -30.43 5.82 -19.81
C VAL A 131 -29.26 5.14 -20.54
N ILE A 132 -29.53 4.44 -21.65
CA ILE A 132 -28.48 3.77 -22.45
C ILE A 132 -27.44 4.78 -22.97
N VAL A 133 -27.89 5.94 -23.45
CA VAL A 133 -26.99 7.00 -23.90
C VAL A 133 -26.19 7.57 -22.71
N GLY A 134 -26.82 7.73 -21.54
CA GLY A 134 -26.18 8.25 -20.34
C GLY A 134 -25.07 7.36 -19.77
N ILE A 135 -25.17 6.03 -19.93
CA ILE A 135 -24.16 5.07 -19.45
C ILE A 135 -23.10 4.70 -20.50
N LYS A 136 -23.22 5.19 -21.74
CA LYS A 136 -22.30 4.89 -22.85
C LYS A 136 -20.84 5.17 -22.50
N ASP A 137 -20.57 6.31 -21.88
CA ASP A 137 -19.21 6.72 -21.52
C ASP A 137 -18.60 5.84 -20.43
N LEU A 138 -19.44 5.28 -19.54
CA LEU A 138 -19.00 4.32 -18.53
C LEU A 138 -18.59 2.99 -19.18
N PHE A 139 -19.37 2.48 -20.14
CA PHE A 139 -19.01 1.27 -20.89
C PHE A 139 -17.75 1.44 -21.74
N LEU A 140 -17.50 2.65 -22.27
CA LEU A 140 -16.30 2.95 -23.04
C LEU A 140 -15.01 2.79 -22.23
N GLN A 141 -15.06 2.89 -20.89
CA GLN A 141 -13.90 2.66 -20.01
C GLN A 141 -13.37 1.22 -20.10
N ALA A 142 -14.20 0.25 -20.50
CA ALA A 142 -13.76 -1.14 -20.71
C ALA A 142 -12.65 -1.26 -21.78
N LYS A 143 -12.51 -0.26 -22.67
CA LYS A 143 -11.39 -0.23 -23.65
C LYS A 143 -10.02 -0.06 -23.00
N GLN A 144 -9.95 0.34 -21.73
CA GLN A 144 -8.69 0.51 -20.99
C GLN A 144 -8.17 -0.82 -20.39
N LEU A 145 -8.97 -1.89 -20.37
CA LEU A 145 -8.58 -3.18 -19.79
C LEU A 145 -7.32 -3.81 -20.37
N PRO A 146 -7.12 -3.81 -21.71
CA PRO A 146 -5.88 -4.34 -22.31
C PRO A 146 -4.63 -3.55 -21.89
N TYR A 147 -4.78 -2.25 -21.63
CA TYR A 147 -3.70 -1.43 -21.11
C TYR A 147 -3.41 -1.78 -19.64
N LEU A 148 -4.45 -1.93 -18.82
CA LEU A 148 -4.32 -2.31 -17.41
C LEU A 148 -3.57 -3.64 -17.23
N TRP A 149 -3.86 -4.65 -18.08
CA TRP A 149 -3.15 -5.93 -18.07
C TRP A 149 -1.64 -5.80 -18.32
N LYS A 150 -1.22 -4.87 -19.18
CA LYS A 150 0.20 -4.63 -19.48
C LYS A 150 0.93 -3.92 -18.33
N VAL A 151 0.22 -3.08 -17.57
CA VAL A 151 0.81 -2.29 -16.47
C VAL A 151 0.85 -3.09 -15.17
N SER A 152 -0.29 -3.66 -14.76
CA SER A 152 -0.43 -4.32 -13.47
C SER A 152 -1.43 -5.48 -13.57
N LYS A 153 -0.91 -6.71 -13.51
CA LYS A 153 -1.74 -7.93 -13.49
C LYS A 153 -2.62 -8.01 -12.23
N PHE A 154 -2.15 -7.42 -11.12
CA PHE A 154 -2.90 -7.38 -9.87
C PHE A 154 -4.14 -6.49 -9.99
N ASP A 155 -3.99 -5.28 -10.51
CA ASP A 155 -5.12 -4.34 -10.68
C ASP A 155 -6.15 -4.87 -11.69
N PHE A 156 -5.68 -5.53 -12.75
CA PHE A 156 -6.57 -6.20 -13.69
C PHE A 156 -7.36 -7.34 -13.02
N THR A 157 -6.69 -8.18 -12.21
CA THR A 157 -7.37 -9.27 -11.49
C THR A 157 -8.42 -8.73 -10.52
N ILE A 158 -8.12 -7.65 -9.79
CA ILE A 158 -9.07 -6.97 -8.91
C ILE A 158 -10.30 -6.50 -9.70
N PHE A 159 -10.10 -5.89 -10.87
CA PHE A 159 -11.20 -5.47 -11.73
C PHE A 159 -12.06 -6.65 -12.21
N VAL A 160 -11.44 -7.73 -12.70
CA VAL A 160 -12.17 -8.89 -13.22
C VAL A 160 -12.97 -9.59 -12.12
N VAL A 161 -12.38 -9.78 -10.94
CA VAL A 161 -13.06 -10.39 -9.79
C VAL A 161 -14.26 -9.53 -9.37
N SER A 162 -14.05 -8.23 -9.14
CA SER A 162 -15.16 -7.33 -8.76
C SER A 162 -16.26 -7.27 -9.81
N TYR A 163 -15.91 -7.24 -11.11
CA TYR A 163 -16.86 -7.27 -12.23
C TYR A 163 -17.70 -8.55 -12.27
N ILE A 164 -17.06 -9.72 -12.17
CA ILE A 164 -17.74 -11.03 -12.20
C ILE A 164 -18.72 -11.15 -11.03
N PHE A 165 -18.28 -10.82 -9.80
CA PHE A 165 -19.14 -10.89 -8.63
C PHE A 165 -20.30 -9.87 -8.67
N THR A 166 -20.08 -8.70 -9.27
CA THR A 166 -21.14 -7.70 -9.47
C THR A 166 -22.22 -8.21 -10.43
N ILE A 167 -21.85 -8.94 -11.48
CA ILE A 167 -22.81 -9.47 -12.48
C ILE A 167 -23.58 -10.68 -11.95
N ILE A 168 -22.91 -11.58 -11.23
CA ILE A 168 -23.52 -12.84 -10.77
C ILE A 168 -24.40 -12.63 -9.54
N SER A 169 -23.98 -11.74 -8.63
CA SER A 169 -24.69 -11.43 -7.39
C SER A 169 -25.34 -10.05 -7.50
N ASP A 170 -24.82 -9.08 -6.77
CA ASP A 170 -25.32 -7.71 -6.75
C ASP A 170 -24.14 -6.75 -6.56
N VAL A 171 -24.36 -5.46 -6.84
CA VAL A 171 -23.35 -4.40 -6.69
C VAL A 171 -22.76 -4.34 -5.28
N THR A 172 -23.59 -4.52 -4.25
CA THR A 172 -23.20 -4.51 -2.84
C THR A 172 -22.18 -5.63 -2.52
N ILE A 173 -22.47 -6.85 -2.99
CA ILE A 173 -21.59 -8.02 -2.78
C ILE A 173 -20.34 -7.88 -3.64
N GLY A 174 -20.48 -7.48 -4.91
CA GLY A 174 -19.36 -7.28 -5.83
C GLY A 174 -18.34 -6.27 -5.32
N LEU A 175 -18.81 -5.15 -4.75
CA LEU A 175 -17.94 -4.16 -4.13
C LEU A 175 -17.26 -4.70 -2.88
N SER A 176 -17.99 -5.40 -2.01
CA SER A 176 -17.43 -5.99 -0.79
C SER A 176 -16.31 -6.98 -1.11
N VAL A 177 -16.54 -7.86 -2.08
CA VAL A 177 -15.55 -8.85 -2.54
C VAL A 177 -14.36 -8.14 -3.19
N GLY A 178 -14.61 -7.12 -4.02
CA GLY A 178 -13.54 -6.33 -4.65
C GLY A 178 -12.64 -5.64 -3.63
N LEU A 179 -13.22 -5.03 -2.59
CA LEU A 179 -12.48 -4.39 -1.50
C LEU A 179 -11.65 -5.40 -0.72
N LEU A 180 -12.26 -6.52 -0.32
CA LEU A 180 -11.56 -7.58 0.41
C LEU A 180 -10.39 -8.13 -0.42
N PHE A 181 -10.64 -8.43 -1.69
CA PHE A 181 -9.63 -8.95 -2.61
C PHE A 181 -8.49 -7.96 -2.83
N THR A 182 -8.79 -6.65 -2.88
CA THR A 182 -7.77 -5.60 -2.95
C THR A 182 -6.87 -5.60 -1.72
N ILE A 183 -7.46 -5.65 -0.52
CA ILE A 183 -6.69 -5.69 0.74
C ILE A 183 -5.81 -6.94 0.79
N VAL A 184 -6.37 -8.11 0.48
CA VAL A 184 -5.63 -9.37 0.44
C VAL A 184 -4.48 -9.29 -0.56
N THR A 185 -4.71 -8.74 -1.75
CA THR A 185 -3.67 -8.60 -2.78
C THR A 185 -2.54 -7.67 -2.33
N VAL A 186 -2.86 -6.58 -1.63
CA VAL A 186 -1.85 -5.66 -1.06
C VAL A 186 -1.00 -6.38 -0.01
N VAL A 187 -1.64 -7.10 0.92
CA VAL A 187 -0.93 -7.87 1.96
C VAL A 187 -0.04 -8.94 1.33
N LEU A 188 -0.56 -9.74 0.39
CA LEU A 188 0.23 -10.78 -0.29
C LEU A 188 1.43 -10.19 -1.05
N ARG A 189 1.27 -9.00 -1.63
CA ARG A 189 2.36 -8.28 -2.30
C ARG A 189 3.44 -7.83 -1.32
N GLU A 190 3.07 -7.39 -0.13
CA GLU A 190 4.03 -7.00 0.92
C GLU A 190 4.72 -8.21 1.58
N GLN A 191 4.09 -9.38 1.58
CA GLN A 191 4.66 -10.62 2.12
C GLN A 191 5.82 -11.19 1.32
N TRP A 192 5.91 -10.89 0.02
CA TRP A 192 6.96 -11.40 -0.87
C TRP A 192 7.90 -10.26 -1.33
N PRO A 193 8.71 -9.71 -0.42
CA PRO A 193 9.69 -8.69 -0.75
C PRO A 193 10.82 -9.26 -1.61
N ALA A 194 11.38 -8.43 -2.48
CA ALA A 194 12.56 -8.81 -3.25
C ALA A 194 13.84 -8.60 -2.44
N PHE A 195 14.68 -9.63 -2.36
CA PHE A 195 16.08 -9.51 -1.95
C PHE A 195 16.94 -9.31 -3.19
N ASN A 196 17.62 -8.16 -3.24
CA ASN A 196 18.37 -7.76 -4.41
C ASN A 196 19.87 -7.72 -4.08
N ILE A 197 20.66 -8.48 -4.82
CA ILE A 197 22.11 -8.36 -4.79
C ILE A 197 22.49 -7.09 -5.55
N LEU A 198 23.19 -6.19 -4.86
CA LEU A 198 23.64 -4.92 -5.42
C LEU A 198 25.00 -5.11 -6.11
N GLY A 199 25.09 -4.60 -7.34
CA GLY A 199 26.35 -4.41 -8.05
C GLY A 199 26.82 -2.97 -7.95
N THR A 200 28.07 -2.74 -8.32
CA THR A 200 28.68 -1.41 -8.35
C THR A 200 29.20 -1.04 -9.74
N THR A 201 29.32 0.25 -10.00
CA THR A 201 30.04 0.77 -11.18
C THR A 201 31.56 0.59 -10.99
N PRO A 202 32.37 0.55 -12.06
CA PRO A 202 33.83 0.48 -11.95
C PRO A 202 34.46 1.59 -11.09
N ALA A 203 33.84 2.78 -11.09
CA ALA A 203 34.24 3.93 -10.25
C ALA A 203 33.86 3.80 -8.77
N LYS A 204 33.07 2.76 -8.40
CA LYS A 204 32.54 2.48 -7.05
C LYS A 204 31.66 3.57 -6.42
N ASP A 205 31.03 4.41 -7.24
CA ASP A 205 30.20 5.52 -6.75
C ASP A 205 28.73 5.15 -6.54
N VAL A 206 28.21 4.17 -7.28
CA VAL A 206 26.77 3.83 -7.30
C VAL A 206 26.55 2.36 -6.99
N PHE A 207 25.61 2.07 -6.10
CA PHE A 207 25.15 0.73 -5.75
C PHE A 207 23.70 0.54 -6.19
N LYS A 208 23.46 -0.42 -7.10
CA LYS A 208 22.13 -0.70 -7.65
C LYS A 208 21.92 -2.20 -7.89
N PRO A 209 20.67 -2.68 -7.95
CA PRO A 209 20.41 -4.09 -8.22
C PRO A 209 20.99 -4.53 -9.57
N LYS A 210 21.79 -5.61 -9.57
CA LYS A 210 22.48 -6.11 -10.76
C LYS A 210 21.52 -6.54 -11.87
N PHE A 211 20.35 -7.06 -11.51
CA PHE A 211 19.34 -7.51 -12.48
C PHE A 211 18.70 -6.35 -13.26
N ALA A 212 18.69 -5.14 -12.69
CA ALA A 212 17.94 -4.01 -13.22
C ALA A 212 18.78 -3.14 -14.18
N TYR A 213 20.11 -3.20 -14.11
CA TYR A 213 21.00 -2.33 -14.86
C TYR A 213 22.17 -3.09 -15.49
N HIS A 214 22.48 -2.80 -16.75
CA HIS A 214 23.64 -3.34 -17.44
C HIS A 214 24.93 -2.59 -17.05
N GLY A 215 26.06 -3.31 -16.98
CA GLY A 215 27.38 -2.73 -16.71
C GLY A 215 27.75 -2.59 -15.23
N LEU A 216 27.02 -3.26 -14.33
CA LEU A 216 27.38 -3.35 -12.91
C LEU A 216 28.25 -4.59 -12.66
N GLU A 217 29.36 -4.39 -11.96
CA GLU A 217 30.29 -5.43 -11.51
C GLU A 217 29.98 -5.83 -10.07
N ASP A 218 30.47 -6.99 -9.66
CA ASP A 218 30.39 -7.41 -8.26
C ASP A 218 31.34 -6.56 -7.41
N VAL A 219 30.89 -6.14 -6.22
CA VAL A 219 31.57 -5.08 -5.46
C VAL A 219 32.97 -5.51 -4.99
N ALA A 220 33.10 -6.74 -4.52
CA ALA A 220 34.36 -7.43 -4.21
C ALA A 220 34.11 -8.93 -3.99
N VAL A 221 35.17 -9.74 -4.02
CA VAL A 221 35.11 -11.18 -3.71
C VAL A 221 34.85 -11.43 -2.23
N ASP A 222 35.21 -10.49 -1.36
CA ASP A 222 35.24 -10.69 0.10
C ASP A 222 33.92 -10.29 0.80
N PHE A 223 33.00 -9.61 0.11
CA PHE A 223 31.72 -9.21 0.71
C PHE A 223 30.55 -9.16 -0.26
N THR A 224 29.38 -9.60 0.23
CA THR A 224 28.11 -9.59 -0.49
C THR A 224 27.27 -8.39 -0.06
N LEU A 225 26.84 -7.57 -1.01
CA LEU A 225 25.96 -6.42 -0.75
C LEU A 225 24.52 -6.80 -1.09
N LEU A 226 23.67 -6.86 -0.07
CA LEU A 226 22.26 -7.21 -0.18
C LEU A 226 21.40 -6.00 0.12
N LYS A 227 20.27 -5.87 -0.58
CA LYS A 227 19.25 -4.86 -0.30
C LYS A 227 17.90 -5.52 -0.07
N PHE A 228 17.24 -5.11 1.02
CA PHE A 228 15.88 -5.52 1.33
C PHE A 228 14.91 -4.39 0.96
N ASP A 229 14.12 -4.57 -0.11
CA ASP A 229 13.27 -3.52 -0.69
C ASP A 229 11.84 -3.45 -0.09
N CYS A 230 11.71 -3.46 1.25
CA CYS A 230 10.39 -3.42 1.91
C CYS A 230 10.47 -2.91 3.36
N PRO A 231 9.37 -2.34 3.94
CA PRO A 231 9.22 -2.26 5.39
C PRO A 231 9.28 -3.67 6.02
N LEU A 232 9.72 -3.76 7.28
CA LEU A 232 9.92 -5.06 7.93
C LEU A 232 8.92 -5.25 9.06
N HIS A 233 7.94 -6.13 8.88
CA HIS A 233 6.85 -6.34 9.83
C HIS A 233 6.49 -7.81 9.96
N PHE A 234 5.59 -8.16 10.88
CA PHE A 234 5.19 -9.54 11.17
C PHE A 234 4.82 -10.37 9.91
N ALA A 235 4.22 -9.74 8.89
CA ALA A 235 3.79 -10.45 7.70
C ALA A 235 4.95 -10.90 6.79
N ASN A 236 6.13 -10.26 6.82
CA ASN A 236 7.27 -10.58 5.95
C ASN A 236 8.56 -10.91 6.72
N ALA A 237 8.57 -10.79 8.06
CA ALA A 237 9.72 -11.10 8.91
C ALA A 237 10.25 -12.53 8.73
N SER A 238 9.37 -13.53 8.60
CA SER A 238 9.77 -14.93 8.35
C SER A 238 10.47 -15.08 7.00
N LYS A 239 9.94 -14.47 5.94
CA LYS A 239 10.57 -14.47 4.61
C LYS A 239 11.90 -13.74 4.58
N PHE A 240 12.02 -12.65 5.35
CA PHE A 240 13.28 -11.96 5.54
C PHE A 240 14.33 -12.89 6.16
N LEU A 241 13.98 -13.60 7.24
CA LEU A 241 14.85 -14.56 7.90
C LEU A 241 15.25 -15.73 7.00
N ASP A 242 14.31 -16.30 6.25
CA ASP A 242 14.59 -17.41 5.33
C ASP A 242 15.64 -17.00 4.27
N GLU A 243 15.45 -15.84 3.63
CA GLU A 243 16.34 -15.38 2.55
C GLU A 243 17.70 -14.89 3.07
N ILE A 244 17.75 -14.17 4.21
CA ILE A 244 19.02 -13.74 4.79
C ILE A 244 19.83 -14.96 5.25
N THR A 245 19.19 -15.96 5.87
CA THR A 245 19.83 -17.19 6.33
C THR A 245 20.39 -17.99 5.16
N LYS A 246 19.63 -18.08 4.06
CA LYS A 246 20.11 -18.71 2.83
C LYS A 246 21.37 -18.02 2.29
N HIS A 247 21.39 -16.69 2.22
CA HIS A 247 22.57 -15.93 1.77
C HIS A 247 23.76 -16.03 2.72
N ILE A 248 23.53 -16.10 4.04
CA ILE A 248 24.55 -16.37 5.05
C ILE A 248 25.18 -17.74 4.80
N HIS A 249 24.37 -18.78 4.62
CA HIS A 249 24.85 -20.14 4.37
C HIS A 249 25.62 -20.28 3.05
N GLU A 250 25.14 -19.66 1.98
CA GLU A 250 25.82 -19.61 0.68
C GLU A 250 27.21 -18.93 0.80
N SER A 251 27.30 -17.83 1.55
CA SER A 251 28.56 -17.09 1.77
C SER A 251 29.57 -17.89 2.60
N HIS A 252 29.11 -18.62 3.62
CA HIS A 252 29.96 -19.53 4.41
C HIS A 252 30.50 -20.69 3.55
N LYS A 253 29.64 -21.30 2.71
CA LYS A 253 30.04 -22.39 1.80
C LYS A 253 31.04 -21.94 0.75
N ALA A 254 30.86 -20.77 0.13
CA ALA A 254 31.79 -20.24 -0.86
C ALA A 254 33.20 -20.03 -0.27
N THR A 255 33.28 -19.54 0.97
CA THR A 255 34.56 -19.28 1.64
C THR A 255 35.28 -20.57 2.06
N SER A 256 34.55 -21.56 2.58
CA SER A 256 35.12 -22.85 2.99
C SER A 256 35.70 -23.68 1.83
N VAL A 257 35.11 -23.60 0.63
CA VAL A 257 35.63 -24.26 -0.58
C VAL A 257 36.97 -23.64 -1.00
N VAL A 258 37.07 -22.31 -1.02
CA VAL A 258 38.31 -21.60 -1.38
C VAL A 258 39.45 -21.96 -0.43
N CYS A 259 39.17 -22.07 0.88
CA CYS A 259 40.18 -22.48 1.86
C CYS A 259 40.68 -23.92 1.67
N ASN A 260 39.82 -24.84 1.21
CA ASN A 260 40.20 -26.24 1.01
C ASN A 260 41.03 -26.44 -0.27
N ASP A 261 40.68 -25.78 -1.38
CA ASP A 261 41.41 -25.89 -2.65
C ASP A 261 42.84 -25.33 -2.56
N THR A 262 43.08 -24.33 -1.69
CA THR A 262 44.43 -23.79 -1.47
C THR A 262 45.35 -24.73 -0.67
N ASN A 263 44.79 -25.67 0.11
CA ASN A 263 45.59 -26.57 0.94
C ASN A 263 46.16 -27.77 0.16
N GLU A 264 45.64 -28.09 -1.03
CA GLU A 264 46.14 -29.20 -1.85
C GLU A 264 47.31 -28.83 -2.78
N LYS A 265 47.72 -27.55 -2.86
CA LYS A 265 48.74 -27.08 -3.81
C LYS A 265 50.04 -26.50 -3.21
N GLU A 266 50.20 -26.44 -1.90
CA GLU A 266 51.44 -25.92 -1.28
C GLU A 266 52.26 -27.04 -0.62
N ASP A 267 53.18 -27.61 -1.41
CA ASP A 267 54.24 -28.49 -0.92
C ASP A 267 55.51 -27.65 -0.61
N LYS A 268 55.93 -27.70 0.66
CA LYS A 268 57.27 -27.41 1.24
C LYS A 268 58.05 -26.15 0.78
N GLN A 269 57.99 -25.08 1.58
CA GLN A 269 59.13 -24.51 2.34
C GLN A 269 58.75 -23.21 3.08
N ASN A 270 59.03 -23.18 4.39
CA ASN A 270 59.18 -22.05 5.32
C ASN A 270 58.61 -20.67 4.97
N GLU A 271 57.50 -20.29 5.63
CA GLU A 271 57.46 -19.21 6.64
C GLU A 271 56.08 -19.22 7.34
N LYS A 272 56.04 -18.93 8.63
CA LYS A 272 54.79 -18.81 9.42
C LYS A 272 54.02 -17.56 9.01
N THR A 273 53.38 -17.55 7.85
CA THR A 273 52.25 -16.67 7.59
C THR A 273 50.98 -17.39 8.02
N VAL A 274 50.46 -17.02 9.20
CA VAL A 274 49.09 -17.34 9.58
C VAL A 274 48.19 -16.70 8.51
N LYS A 275 47.74 -17.49 7.53
CA LYS A 275 46.72 -17.06 6.56
C LYS A 275 45.45 -16.82 7.40
N PHE A 276 45.19 -15.56 7.74
CA PHE A 276 43.93 -15.14 8.38
C PHE A 276 42.80 -15.56 7.46
N ALA A 277 41.98 -16.51 7.88
CA ALA A 277 40.73 -16.82 7.19
C ALA A 277 39.88 -15.55 7.24
N ILE A 278 39.72 -14.88 6.09
CA ILE A 278 38.86 -13.70 5.98
C ILE A 278 37.44 -14.20 6.19
N MET A 279 36.79 -13.75 7.27
CA MET A 279 35.38 -14.06 7.48
C MET A 279 34.57 -13.40 6.36
N PRO A 280 33.66 -14.14 5.70
CA PRO A 280 32.79 -13.55 4.69
C PRO A 280 31.93 -12.48 5.34
N LYS A 281 31.77 -11.36 4.62
CA LYS A 281 31.06 -10.19 5.12
C LYS A 281 29.80 -9.93 4.29
N ILE A 282 28.67 -9.74 4.95
CA ILE A 282 27.40 -9.37 4.32
C ILE A 282 27.04 -7.97 4.76
N ILE A 283 26.88 -7.07 3.79
CA ILE A 283 26.40 -5.72 4.02
C ILE A 283 24.93 -5.68 3.59
N LEU A 284 24.03 -5.47 4.54
CA LEU A 284 22.60 -5.33 4.31
C LEU A 284 22.22 -3.85 4.26
N ASP A 285 21.84 -3.38 3.08
CA ASP A 285 21.23 -2.08 2.85
C ASP A 285 19.76 -2.09 3.33
N CYS A 286 19.52 -1.34 4.40
CA CYS A 286 18.24 -1.17 5.08
C CYS A 286 17.52 0.13 4.68
N SER A 287 17.99 0.86 3.65
CA SER A 287 17.42 2.16 3.23
C SER A 287 15.92 2.10 2.89
N ALA A 288 15.43 0.95 2.42
CA ALA A 288 14.02 0.75 2.08
C ALA A 288 13.15 0.30 3.28
N ILE A 289 13.76 0.01 4.44
CA ILE A 289 13.04 -0.28 5.69
C ILE A 289 12.55 1.04 6.29
N SER A 290 11.43 1.54 5.74
CA SER A 290 10.82 2.80 6.18
C SER A 290 10.17 2.72 7.58
N TYR A 291 9.75 1.52 7.97
CA TYR A 291 9.10 1.20 9.24
C TYR A 291 9.42 -0.25 9.62
N ALA A 292 9.51 -0.52 10.93
CA ALA A 292 9.60 -1.86 11.47
C ALA A 292 8.65 -2.05 12.66
N ASP A 293 8.07 -3.24 12.82
CA ASP A 293 7.36 -3.62 14.05
C ASP A 293 8.25 -4.45 14.98
N ILE A 294 7.71 -4.88 16.12
CA ILE A 294 8.46 -5.70 17.10
C ILE A 294 9.01 -6.99 16.46
N MET A 295 8.23 -7.65 15.59
CA MET A 295 8.68 -8.86 14.89
C MET A 295 9.76 -8.57 13.85
N GLY A 296 9.70 -7.40 13.21
CA GLY A 296 10.76 -6.95 12.32
C GLY A 296 12.07 -6.65 13.05
N ILE A 297 12.02 -6.00 14.21
CA ILE A 297 13.20 -5.76 15.04
C ILE A 297 13.79 -7.09 15.53
N GLU A 298 12.93 -8.01 15.96
CA GLU A 298 13.34 -9.35 16.36
C GLU A 298 14.02 -10.09 15.20
N ALA A 299 13.47 -10.01 13.98
CA ALA A 299 14.05 -10.62 12.80
C ALA A 299 15.44 -10.03 12.45
N LEU A 300 15.66 -8.72 12.62
CA LEU A 300 17.00 -8.13 12.45
C LEU A 300 17.98 -8.65 13.51
N ARG A 301 17.52 -8.79 14.75
CA ARG A 301 18.32 -9.33 15.85
C ARG A 301 18.70 -10.79 15.59
N GLU A 302 17.73 -11.61 15.23
CA GLU A 302 17.92 -13.02 14.91
C GLU A 302 18.84 -13.21 13.71
N ALA A 303 18.67 -12.45 12.63
CA ALA A 303 19.57 -12.48 11.48
C ALA A 303 21.04 -12.17 11.86
N TYR A 304 21.25 -11.22 12.78
CA TYR A 304 22.57 -10.91 13.30
C TYR A 304 23.15 -12.06 14.13
N LEU A 305 22.36 -12.66 15.03
CA LEU A 305 22.81 -13.79 15.84
C LEU A 305 23.15 -15.02 14.98
N LEU A 306 22.30 -15.35 14.00
CA LEU A 306 22.54 -16.44 13.04
C LEU A 306 23.82 -16.22 12.23
N SER A 307 24.10 -14.97 11.83
CA SER A 307 25.35 -14.64 11.13
C SER A 307 26.59 -14.91 12.00
N LEU A 308 26.53 -14.61 13.30
CA LEU A 308 27.63 -14.88 14.24
C LEU A 308 27.85 -16.37 14.47
N GLU A 309 26.79 -17.17 14.49
CA GLU A 309 26.86 -18.64 14.60
C GLU A 309 27.57 -19.26 13.39
N GLU A 310 27.24 -18.81 12.18
CA GLU A 310 27.84 -19.26 10.91
C GLU A 310 29.18 -18.57 10.57
N LYS A 311 29.74 -17.77 11.49
CA LYS A 311 31.00 -17.02 11.31
C LYS A 311 31.01 -16.09 10.10
N VAL A 312 29.87 -15.49 9.79
CA VAL A 312 29.69 -14.48 8.74
C VAL A 312 29.47 -13.11 9.40
N GLU A 313 30.18 -12.08 8.96
CA GLU A 313 30.00 -10.73 9.52
C GLU A 313 28.82 -10.03 8.84
N LEU A 314 27.68 -9.93 9.53
CA LEU A 314 26.52 -9.13 9.07
C LEU A 314 26.63 -7.67 9.54
N ILE A 315 26.47 -6.74 8.60
CA ILE A 315 26.48 -5.29 8.83
C ILE A 315 25.20 -4.68 8.28
N PHE A 316 24.54 -3.84 9.07
CA PHE A 316 23.37 -3.06 8.66
C PHE A 316 23.79 -1.66 8.22
N VAL A 317 23.19 -1.17 7.13
CA VAL A 317 23.51 0.12 6.54
C VAL A 317 22.26 0.93 6.25
N ASP A 318 22.33 2.25 6.44
CA ASP A 318 21.28 3.19 6.04
C ASP A 318 19.92 2.89 6.71
N ILE A 319 19.95 2.63 8.01
CA ILE A 319 18.73 2.46 8.82
C ILE A 319 18.08 3.84 9.01
N SER A 320 16.79 3.94 8.68
CA SER A 320 15.97 5.12 8.93
C SER A 320 15.97 5.53 10.41
N GLU A 321 16.03 6.83 10.69
CA GLU A 321 16.03 7.40 12.05
C GLU A 321 14.86 6.87 12.90
N LYS A 322 13.67 6.73 12.31
CA LYS A 322 12.48 6.18 12.99
C LYS A 322 12.68 4.74 13.45
N VAL A 323 13.37 3.94 12.66
CA VAL A 323 13.68 2.54 12.99
C VAL A 323 14.78 2.52 14.05
N LEU A 324 15.79 3.39 13.93
CA LEU A 324 16.86 3.51 14.91
C LEU A 324 16.34 3.90 16.30
N ASP A 325 15.36 4.80 16.39
CA ASP A 325 14.69 5.14 17.66
C ASP A 325 14.01 3.91 18.28
N MET A 326 13.41 3.04 17.47
CA MET A 326 12.83 1.79 17.96
C MET A 326 13.88 0.75 18.36
N LEU A 327 15.03 0.68 17.68
CA LEU A 327 16.16 -0.17 18.08
C LEU A 327 16.74 0.29 19.43
N ASN A 328 16.82 1.60 19.66
CA ASN A 328 17.28 2.18 20.93
C ASN A 328 16.28 1.95 22.08
N ALA A 329 14.99 1.92 21.78
CA ALA A 329 13.93 1.65 22.75
C ALA A 329 13.81 0.17 23.15
N THR A 330 14.45 -0.74 22.42
CA THR A 330 14.41 -2.19 22.64
C THR A 330 15.75 -2.73 23.15
N ASP A 331 15.81 -4.02 23.49
CA ASP A 331 17.03 -4.71 23.92
C ASP A 331 17.94 -5.12 22.75
N PHE A 332 17.72 -4.54 21.57
CA PHE A 332 18.45 -4.87 20.34
C PHE A 332 19.97 -4.71 20.52
N PHE A 333 20.41 -3.58 21.06
CA PHE A 333 21.84 -3.28 21.28
C PHE A 333 22.48 -4.04 22.45
N ALA A 334 21.69 -4.79 23.24
CA ALA A 334 22.25 -5.74 24.20
C ALA A 334 22.84 -6.98 23.50
N HIS A 335 22.32 -7.31 22.32
CA HIS A 335 22.69 -8.49 21.54
C HIS A 335 23.48 -8.14 20.27
N VAL A 336 23.14 -7.02 19.63
CA VAL A 336 23.78 -6.55 18.40
C VAL A 336 24.80 -5.47 18.72
N ARG A 337 26.03 -5.62 18.22
CA ARG A 337 27.09 -4.63 18.42
C ARG A 337 26.72 -3.33 17.69
N PRO A 338 26.76 -2.15 18.35
CA PRO A 338 26.53 -0.86 17.67
C PRO A 338 27.49 -0.61 16.49
N ALA A 339 28.69 -1.20 16.52
CA ALA A 339 29.66 -1.15 15.44
C ALA A 339 29.23 -1.90 14.16
N ALA A 340 28.15 -2.70 14.22
CA ALA A 340 27.57 -3.37 13.05
C ALA A 340 26.59 -2.48 12.28
N ILE A 341 26.35 -1.23 12.71
CA ILE A 341 25.46 -0.28 12.03
C ILE A 341 26.27 0.87 11.45
N PHE A 342 26.08 1.14 10.15
CA PHE A 342 26.74 2.25 9.46
C PHE A 342 25.74 3.17 8.76
N PRO A 343 26.07 4.46 8.63
CA PRO A 343 25.18 5.42 7.96
C PRO A 343 25.14 5.23 6.44
N ASN A 344 26.19 4.68 5.83
CA ASN A 344 26.23 4.47 4.38
C ASN A 344 27.13 3.31 3.97
N ILE A 345 26.92 2.81 2.74
CA ILE A 345 27.57 1.62 2.21
C ILE A 345 29.09 1.84 2.12
N MET A 346 29.53 3.02 1.66
CA MET A 346 30.95 3.33 1.52
C MET A 346 31.71 3.29 2.85
N ARG A 347 31.11 3.76 3.96
CA ARG A 347 31.76 3.64 5.28
C ARG A 347 31.79 2.19 5.76
N ALA A 348 30.75 1.41 5.48
CA ALA A 348 30.73 -0.02 5.82
C ALA A 348 31.81 -0.80 5.05
N ILE A 349 32.05 -0.47 3.77
CA ILE A 349 33.11 -1.07 2.93
C ILE A 349 34.50 -0.66 3.41
N ASN A 350 34.72 0.64 3.66
CA ASN A 350 36.03 1.16 4.06
C ASN A 350 36.39 0.79 5.51
N CYS A 351 35.39 0.44 6.34
CA CYS A 351 35.65 -0.01 7.69
C CYS A 351 36.17 -1.45 7.66
N LYS A 352 37.46 -1.59 7.97
CA LYS A 352 38.04 -2.84 8.45
C LYS A 352 37.58 -3.03 9.88
N LEU A 353 36.41 -3.61 10.09
CA LEU A 353 36.08 -4.16 11.39
C LEU A 353 37.12 -5.25 11.68
N TYR A 354 38.02 -4.98 12.62
CA TYR A 354 38.95 -5.99 13.10
C TYR A 354 38.14 -7.07 13.82
N ALA A 355 38.12 -8.27 13.27
CA ALA A 355 37.60 -9.49 13.91
C ALA A 355 38.38 -9.91 15.17
N ASN A 356 39.26 -9.07 15.72
CA ASN A 356 40.02 -9.33 16.95
C ASN A 356 39.22 -8.90 18.18
N ALA A 357 38.11 -9.58 18.45
CA ALA A 357 37.45 -9.58 19.76
C ALA A 357 36.59 -10.84 20.00
N TYR A 358 37.05 -12.02 19.55
CA TYR A 358 36.58 -13.28 20.15
C TYR A 358 37.24 -13.41 21.53
N ALA A 359 36.65 -12.76 22.54
CA ALA A 359 36.89 -13.05 23.94
C ALA A 359 35.54 -13.02 24.67
N PRO A 360 34.96 -14.19 25.04
CA PRO A 360 33.76 -14.21 25.86
C PRO A 360 34.17 -13.77 27.27
N GLY A 361 33.86 -12.53 27.63
CA GLY A 361 34.36 -11.98 28.89
C GLY A 361 33.80 -10.61 29.22
N ILE A 362 32.47 -10.46 29.29
CA ILE A 362 31.89 -9.32 30.01
C ILE A 362 31.03 -9.85 31.16
N ARG A 363 31.64 -9.70 32.34
CA ARG A 363 31.08 -9.90 33.68
C ARG A 363 29.70 -9.26 33.81
N ARG A 364 28.77 -10.05 34.37
CA ARG A 364 27.68 -9.54 35.21
C ARG A 364 28.27 -8.57 36.25
N LYS A 365 27.84 -7.32 36.25
CA LYS A 365 27.73 -6.55 37.49
C LYS A 365 26.26 -6.18 37.67
N SER A 366 25.63 -6.89 38.59
CA SER A 366 24.48 -6.40 39.32
C SER A 366 24.81 -5.04 39.90
N LEU A 367 23.91 -4.08 39.76
CA LEU A 367 23.80 -2.97 40.67
C LEU A 367 22.34 -2.85 41.07
N HIS A 368 22.18 -2.76 42.38
CA HIS A 368 20.97 -2.72 43.19
C HIS A 368 20.06 -1.55 42.86
#